data_AF-A0A2S2PYJ9-F1
#
_entry.id   AF-A0A2S2PYJ9-F1
#
_cell.length_a   1.000
_cell.length_b   1.000
_cell.length_c   1.000
_cell.angle_alpha   90.00
_cell.angle_beta   90.00
_cell.angle_gamma   90.00
#
_symmetry.space_group_name_H-M   'P 1'
#
loop_
_entity.id
_entity.type
_entity.pdbx_description
1 polymer ?
#
loop_
_entity_poly.entity_id
_entity_poly.type
_entity_poly.pdbx_seq_one_letter_code
_entity_poly.pdbx_strand_id
1 'polypeptide(L)'
;MYLLYTQKFLEFVESAKYGVIYFSFGTIVDPSKLPNSTIEIFVNVIKKLKQKVMWKWDSKNLPQLPDHVMVSEWFPQSDILGHPNVRLFITHGGIHSLEEATYNAVPIVGIPFFGDQHMNMRLVEQNGFGKMVDHIDLNENLLLSAINEVLANRKYKENTKLRCEIFKDNQMKSMDRALYWVEYVIRHNGADHLKQSRNIPQSFIQYFLIDVCLVIITMIIISVFLIVKTTKYIVKIKKSKNIKKKKN
;
A
#
# COMPACT_ATOMS: atom_id res chain seq x y z
N MET A 1 20.87 -8.99 -20.40
CA MET A 1 21.08 -8.69 -18.96
C MET A 1 19.90 -9.14 -18.10
N TYR A 2 18.63 -8.85 -18.47
CA TYR A 2 17.44 -9.26 -17.70
C TYR A 2 17.31 -10.80 -17.50
N LEU A 3 17.55 -11.59 -18.55
CA LEU A 3 17.48 -13.07 -18.45
C LEU A 3 18.48 -13.67 -17.46
N LEU A 4 19.72 -13.16 -17.43
CA LEU A 4 20.75 -13.60 -16.47
C LEU A 4 20.37 -13.27 -15.03
N TYR A 5 19.68 -12.14 -14.84
CA TYR A 5 19.22 -11.71 -13.53
C TYR A 5 18.14 -12.63 -12.98
N THR A 6 17.17 -12.99 -13.83
CA THR A 6 16.14 -13.98 -13.50
C THR A 6 16.74 -15.36 -13.25
N GLN A 7 17.75 -15.77 -14.02
CA GLN A 7 18.42 -17.06 -13.84
C GLN A 7 19.14 -17.17 -12.50
N LYS A 8 19.84 -16.10 -12.06
CA LYS A 8 20.46 -16.04 -10.73
C LYS A 8 19.44 -16.22 -9.61
N PHE A 9 18.26 -15.63 -9.74
CA PHE A 9 17.17 -15.79 -8.77
C PHE A 9 16.64 -17.22 -8.76
N LEU A 10 16.43 -17.80 -9.93
CA LEU A 10 15.98 -19.18 -10.06
C LEU A 10 16.97 -20.16 -9.40
N GLU A 11 18.26 -20.07 -9.73
CA GLU A 11 19.30 -20.93 -9.15
C GLU A 11 19.36 -20.82 -7.62
N PHE A 12 19.18 -19.61 -7.08
CA PHE A 12 19.16 -19.40 -5.63
C PHE A 12 17.95 -20.08 -4.97
N VAL A 13 16.78 -20.00 -5.61
CA VAL A 13 15.53 -20.58 -5.10
C VAL A 13 15.53 -22.11 -5.24
N GLU A 14 16.05 -22.65 -6.35
CA GLU A 14 16.13 -24.09 -6.61
C GLU A 14 17.11 -24.80 -5.67
N SER A 15 18.23 -24.15 -5.34
CA SER A 15 19.23 -24.69 -4.41
C SER A 15 18.81 -24.64 -2.92
N ALA A 16 17.62 -24.13 -2.60
CA ALA A 16 17.15 -23.94 -1.23
C ALA A 16 16.58 -25.25 -0.61
N LYS A 17 17.43 -26.07 0.02
CA LYS A 17 17.04 -27.35 0.66
C LYS A 17 15.87 -27.22 1.67
N TYR A 18 15.86 -26.16 2.48
CA TYR A 18 14.81 -25.92 3.48
C TYR A 18 13.69 -25.00 2.98
N GLY A 19 13.70 -24.67 1.69
CA GLY A 19 12.82 -23.68 1.08
C GLY A 19 13.30 -22.24 1.24
N VAL A 20 12.53 -21.33 0.66
CA VAL A 20 12.81 -19.90 0.59
C VAL A 20 11.79 -19.10 1.40
N ILE A 21 12.27 -18.09 2.10
CA ILE A 21 11.47 -17.02 2.66
C ILE A 21 11.67 -15.80 1.78
N TYR A 22 10.58 -15.28 1.21
CA TYR A 22 10.61 -13.99 0.54
C TYR A 22 10.31 -12.90 1.57
N PHE A 23 11.11 -11.84 1.60
CA PHE A 23 10.96 -10.73 2.54
C PHE A 23 10.90 -9.42 1.76
N SER A 24 9.72 -8.79 1.71
CA SER A 24 9.50 -7.51 1.05
C SER A 24 8.40 -6.70 1.74
N PHE A 25 8.74 -5.47 2.12
CA PHE A 25 7.77 -4.46 2.57
C PHE A 25 7.21 -3.59 1.42
N GLY A 26 7.40 -4.03 0.17
CA GLY A 26 6.94 -3.30 -1.01
C GLY A 26 7.80 -2.07 -1.32
N THR A 27 7.17 -1.04 -1.89
CA THR A 27 7.81 0.23 -2.27
C THR A 27 7.49 1.37 -1.30
N ILE A 28 6.44 1.20 -0.49
CA ILE A 28 5.92 2.23 0.40
C ILE A 28 6.73 2.29 1.70
N VAL A 29 7.07 1.12 2.25
CA VAL A 29 7.91 1.00 3.43
C VAL A 29 9.31 0.63 2.96
N ASP A 30 10.24 1.56 3.12
CA ASP A 30 11.66 1.38 2.85
C ASP A 30 12.36 0.83 4.11
N PRO A 31 12.80 -0.43 4.12
CA PRO A 31 13.43 -1.03 5.28
C PRO A 31 14.70 -0.29 5.72
N SER A 32 15.38 0.42 4.81
CA SER A 32 16.62 1.14 5.11
C SER A 32 16.40 2.43 5.90
N LYS A 33 15.15 2.91 5.98
CA LYS A 33 14.73 4.09 6.76
C LYS A 33 14.15 3.73 8.12
N LEU A 34 14.06 2.44 8.44
CA LEU A 34 13.65 1.99 9.77
C LEU A 34 14.75 2.28 10.79
N PRO A 35 14.41 2.41 12.08
CA PRO A 35 15.41 2.52 13.14
C PRO A 35 16.43 1.37 13.08
N ASN A 36 17.70 1.67 13.35
CA ASN A 36 18.77 0.66 13.35
C ASN A 36 18.44 -0.54 14.26
N SER A 37 17.80 -0.30 15.40
CA SER A 37 17.33 -1.35 16.31
C SER A 37 16.37 -2.33 15.64
N THR A 38 15.46 -1.83 14.78
CA THR A 38 14.53 -2.65 14.00
C THR A 38 15.25 -3.45 12.92
N ILE A 39 16.21 -2.84 12.23
CA ILE A 39 17.03 -3.52 11.21
C ILE A 39 17.86 -4.64 11.84
N GLU A 40 18.46 -4.40 13.01
CA GLU A 40 19.22 -5.40 13.77
C GLU A 40 18.36 -6.59 14.17
N ILE A 41 17.10 -6.35 14.60
CA ILE A 41 16.14 -7.43 14.88
C ILE A 41 15.96 -8.32 13.64
N PHE A 42 15.73 -7.73 12.46
CA PHE A 42 15.57 -8.51 11.22
C PHE A 42 16.82 -9.32 10.88
N VAL A 43 17.99 -8.69 10.94
CA VAL A 43 19.28 -9.35 10.65
C VAL A 43 19.53 -10.50 11.61
N ASN A 44 19.33 -10.30 12.92
CA ASN A 44 19.57 -11.30 13.94
C ASN A 44 18.60 -12.48 13.84
N VAL A 45 17.34 -12.23 13.47
CA VAL A 45 16.37 -13.29 13.18
C VAL A 45 16.77 -14.05 11.92
N ILE A 46 17.06 -13.37 10.82
CA ILE A 46 17.45 -13.98 9.54
C ILE A 46 18.68 -14.90 9.70
N LYS A 47 19.67 -14.50 10.51
CA LYS A 47 20.85 -15.30 10.83
C LYS A 47 20.51 -16.65 11.49
N LYS A 48 19.39 -16.73 12.21
CA LYS A 48 18.95 -17.95 12.92
C LYS A 48 18.10 -18.88 12.03
N LEU A 49 17.69 -18.43 10.83
CA LEU A 49 16.84 -19.20 9.93
C LEU A 49 17.66 -20.22 9.12
N LYS A 50 17.08 -21.40 8.88
CA LYS A 50 17.68 -22.44 8.02
C LYS A 50 17.32 -22.27 6.54
N GLN A 51 16.25 -21.53 6.26
CA GLN A 51 15.76 -21.22 4.93
C GLN A 51 16.66 -20.21 4.26
N LYS A 52 16.76 -20.27 2.93
CA LYS A 52 17.32 -19.15 2.18
C LYS A 52 16.36 -17.96 2.24
N VAL A 53 16.88 -16.74 2.35
CA VAL A 53 16.05 -15.53 2.43
C VAL A 53 16.33 -14.66 1.22
N MET A 54 15.28 -14.28 0.48
CA MET A 54 15.34 -13.26 -0.56
C MET A 54 14.77 -11.97 0.01
N TRP A 55 15.63 -11.03 0.35
CA TRP A 55 15.26 -9.80 1.05
C TRP A 55 15.34 -8.58 0.14
N LYS A 56 14.20 -7.96 -0.15
CA LYS A 56 14.15 -6.69 -0.89
C LYS A 56 14.70 -5.56 -0.02
N TRP A 57 15.77 -4.92 -0.47
CA TRP A 57 16.44 -3.84 0.23
C TRP A 57 16.83 -2.73 -0.75
N ASP A 58 16.28 -1.53 -0.53
CA ASP A 58 16.36 -0.40 -1.46
C ASP A 58 17.39 0.63 -1.00
N SER A 59 18.60 0.17 -0.67
CA SER A 59 19.68 1.04 -0.20
C SER A 59 21.08 0.43 -0.36
N LYS A 60 22.06 1.30 -0.56
CA LYS A 60 23.48 0.95 -0.65
C LYS A 60 24.08 0.53 0.69
N ASN A 61 23.48 0.95 1.79
CA ASN A 61 23.94 0.63 3.13
C ASN A 61 23.39 -0.73 3.55
N LEU A 62 24.08 -1.78 3.09
CA LEU A 62 23.69 -3.16 3.40
C LEU A 62 24.22 -3.56 4.79
N PRO A 63 23.38 -4.11 5.68
CA PRO A 63 23.88 -4.72 6.91
C PRO A 63 24.74 -5.96 6.60
N GLN A 64 25.52 -6.42 7.57
CA GLN A 64 26.27 -7.67 7.43
C GLN A 64 25.29 -8.86 7.46
N LEU A 65 25.17 -9.56 6.33
CA LEU A 65 24.24 -10.67 6.12
C LEU A 65 24.97 -12.00 5.92
N PRO A 66 24.37 -13.13 6.34
CA PRO A 66 24.93 -14.45 6.11
C PRO A 66 24.71 -14.92 4.66
N ASP A 67 25.49 -15.92 4.24
CA ASP A 67 25.55 -16.41 2.84
C ASP A 67 24.22 -16.97 2.31
N HIS A 68 23.29 -17.36 3.19
CA HIS A 68 21.96 -17.86 2.81
C HIS A 68 20.96 -16.73 2.49
N VAL A 69 21.41 -15.48 2.44
CA VAL A 69 20.57 -14.31 2.16
C VAL A 69 20.96 -13.70 0.81
N MET A 70 19.98 -13.57 -0.06
CA MET A 70 20.09 -12.82 -1.31
C MET A 70 19.39 -11.48 -1.15
N VAL A 71 20.09 -10.41 -1.47
CA VAL A 71 19.54 -9.05 -1.44
C VAL A 71 19.48 -8.45 -2.83
N SER A 72 18.41 -7.71 -3.07
CA SER A 72 18.22 -6.92 -4.28
C SER A 72 17.31 -5.72 -4.01
N GLU A 73 17.52 -4.63 -4.74
CA GLU A 73 16.59 -3.49 -4.81
C GLU A 73 15.25 -3.91 -5.44
N TRP A 74 15.30 -4.86 -6.38
CA TRP A 74 14.13 -5.33 -7.12
C TRP A 74 14.12 -6.85 -7.31
N PHE A 75 12.94 -7.42 -7.19
CA PHE A 75 12.67 -8.84 -7.39
C PHE A 75 11.39 -9.02 -8.23
N PRO A 76 11.31 -10.04 -9.10
CA PRO A 76 10.07 -10.42 -9.76
C PRO A 76 9.15 -11.13 -8.74
N GLN A 77 8.47 -10.33 -7.90
CA GLN A 77 7.70 -10.81 -6.74
C GLN A 77 6.67 -11.89 -7.11
N SER A 78 5.90 -11.69 -8.18
CA SER A 78 4.92 -12.67 -8.66
C SER A 78 5.57 -14.02 -9.01
N ASP A 79 6.70 -14.01 -9.71
CA ASP A 79 7.41 -15.24 -10.12
C ASP A 79 8.02 -15.96 -8.92
N ILE A 80 8.59 -15.20 -7.96
CA ILE A 80 9.13 -15.76 -6.73
C ILE A 80 8.01 -16.41 -5.92
N LEU A 81 6.93 -15.68 -5.63
CA LEU A 81 5.81 -16.20 -4.86
C LEU A 81 5.17 -17.42 -5.55
N GLY A 82 5.15 -17.46 -6.89
CA GLY A 82 4.68 -18.60 -7.67
C GLY A 82 5.59 -19.83 -7.65
N HIS A 83 6.83 -19.71 -7.15
CA HIS A 83 7.77 -20.82 -7.14
C HIS A 83 7.50 -21.82 -5.98
N PRO A 84 7.48 -23.15 -6.22
CA PRO A 84 7.08 -24.15 -5.22
C PRO A 84 7.99 -24.23 -3.97
N ASN A 85 9.24 -23.78 -4.09
CA ASN A 85 10.19 -23.71 -2.96
C ASN A 85 9.93 -22.54 -2.01
N VAL A 86 9.10 -21.56 -2.36
CA VAL A 86 8.76 -20.47 -1.43
C VAL A 86 7.79 -20.99 -0.38
N ARG A 87 8.17 -20.82 0.89
CA ARG A 87 7.45 -21.37 2.04
C ARG A 87 6.72 -20.31 2.85
N LEU A 88 7.21 -19.08 2.82
CA LEU A 88 6.72 -17.98 3.64
C LEU A 88 6.99 -16.65 2.94
N PHE A 89 6.04 -15.75 3.05
CA PHE A 89 6.22 -14.34 2.70
C PHE A 89 6.19 -13.47 3.96
N ILE A 90 7.28 -12.73 4.19
CA ILE A 90 7.34 -11.67 5.20
C ILE A 90 7.03 -10.34 4.51
N THR A 91 5.95 -9.69 4.93
CA THR A 91 5.50 -8.44 4.31
C THR A 91 4.91 -7.44 5.31
N HIS A 92 4.61 -6.25 4.84
CA HIS A 92 4.00 -5.17 5.62
C HIS A 92 2.46 -5.25 5.65
N GLY A 93 1.86 -6.19 4.92
CA GLY A 93 0.39 -6.37 4.91
C GLY A 93 -0.36 -5.46 3.94
N GLY A 94 0.32 -4.83 2.98
CA GLY A 94 -0.35 -4.12 1.88
C GLY A 94 -1.22 -5.07 1.05
N ILE A 95 -2.40 -4.61 0.62
CA ILE A 95 -3.43 -5.48 0.03
C ILE A 95 -2.94 -6.27 -1.20
N HIS A 96 -2.22 -5.63 -2.13
CA HIS A 96 -1.69 -6.31 -3.31
C HIS A 96 -0.67 -7.42 -2.97
N SER A 97 0.19 -7.18 -1.97
CA SER A 97 1.13 -8.19 -1.47
C SER A 97 0.38 -9.42 -0.93
N LEU A 98 -0.75 -9.21 -0.24
CA LEU A 98 -1.57 -10.29 0.29
C LEU A 98 -2.33 -11.03 -0.81
N GLU A 99 -2.82 -10.32 -1.84
CA GLU A 99 -3.45 -10.93 -3.02
C GLU A 99 -2.47 -11.84 -3.76
N GLU A 100 -1.24 -11.38 -4.04
CA GLU A 100 -0.22 -12.18 -4.73
C GLU A 100 0.19 -13.42 -3.93
N ALA A 101 0.34 -13.29 -2.61
CA ALA A 101 0.66 -14.41 -1.73
C ALA A 101 -0.49 -15.42 -1.62
N THR A 102 -1.73 -14.92 -1.53
CA THR A 102 -2.94 -15.75 -1.52
C THR A 102 -3.10 -16.48 -2.85
N TYR A 103 -2.93 -15.78 -3.97
CA TYR A 103 -2.98 -16.37 -5.30
C TYR A 103 -1.95 -17.49 -5.49
N ASN A 104 -0.78 -17.39 -4.85
CA ASN A 104 0.26 -18.41 -4.92
C ASN A 104 0.27 -19.40 -3.74
N ALA A 105 -0.75 -19.38 -2.88
CA ALA A 105 -0.85 -20.24 -1.71
C ALA A 105 0.38 -20.19 -0.76
N VAL A 106 0.97 -19.01 -0.59
CA VAL A 106 2.13 -18.76 0.29
C VAL A 106 1.66 -18.16 1.63
N PRO A 107 1.87 -18.85 2.77
CA PRO A 107 1.57 -18.29 4.09
C PRO A 107 2.32 -16.99 4.38
N ILE A 108 1.78 -16.18 5.29
CA ILE A 108 2.27 -14.82 5.54
C ILE A 108 2.69 -14.63 7.00
N VAL A 109 3.81 -13.92 7.21
CA VAL A 109 4.08 -13.20 8.46
C VAL A 109 4.06 -11.71 8.12
N GLY A 110 3.14 -10.96 8.74
CA GLY A 110 2.92 -9.56 8.44
C GLY A 110 3.36 -8.64 9.56
N ILE A 111 4.05 -7.56 9.21
CA ILE A 111 4.49 -6.49 10.11
C ILE A 111 3.85 -5.19 9.64
N PRO A 112 2.61 -4.88 10.03
CA PRO A 112 1.92 -3.69 9.57
C PRO A 112 2.52 -2.43 10.22
N PHE A 113 2.70 -1.38 9.43
CA PHE A 113 3.26 -0.10 9.88
C PHE A 113 2.21 1.01 9.92
N PHE A 114 1.28 1.06 8.97
CA PHE A 114 0.28 2.13 8.92
C PHE A 114 -0.93 1.81 8.04
N GLY A 115 -1.94 2.70 8.08
CA GLY A 115 -3.10 2.63 7.20
C GLY A 115 -3.90 1.34 7.35
N ASP A 116 -4.33 0.79 6.23
CA ASP A 116 -5.14 -0.43 6.12
C ASP A 116 -4.38 -1.72 6.45
N GLN A 117 -3.04 -1.68 6.50
CA GLN A 117 -2.18 -2.85 6.72
C GLN A 117 -2.55 -3.66 7.98
N HIS A 118 -2.90 -2.96 9.07
CA HIS A 118 -3.31 -3.62 10.34
C HIS A 118 -4.63 -4.39 10.18
N MET A 119 -5.60 -3.80 9.46
CA MET A 119 -6.89 -4.45 9.21
C MET A 119 -6.72 -5.65 8.29
N ASN A 120 -5.89 -5.49 7.25
CA ASN A 120 -5.55 -6.57 6.33
C ASN A 120 -4.88 -7.74 7.07
N MET A 121 -3.88 -7.47 7.91
CA MET A 121 -3.19 -8.53 8.66
C MET A 121 -4.06 -9.17 9.74
N ARG A 122 -4.97 -8.42 10.37
CA ARG A 122 -5.97 -8.99 11.28
C ARG A 122 -6.87 -9.99 10.56
N LEU A 123 -7.29 -9.68 9.33
CA LEU A 123 -8.07 -10.61 8.50
C LEU A 123 -7.24 -11.87 8.16
N VAL A 124 -5.97 -11.71 7.82
CA VAL A 124 -5.05 -12.83 7.53
C VAL A 124 -4.93 -13.77 8.73
N GLU A 125 -4.73 -13.21 9.92
CA GLU A 125 -4.60 -13.98 11.16
C GLU A 125 -5.92 -14.64 11.58
N GLN A 126 -7.04 -13.91 11.52
CA GLN A 126 -8.38 -14.44 11.82
C GLN A 126 -8.75 -15.64 10.93
N ASN A 127 -8.37 -15.59 9.65
CA ASN A 127 -8.59 -16.67 8.69
C ASN A 127 -7.48 -17.74 8.73
N GLY A 128 -6.48 -17.58 9.59
CA GLY A 128 -5.49 -18.60 9.93
C GLY A 128 -4.50 -18.95 8.83
N PHE A 129 -4.25 -18.05 7.87
CA PHE A 129 -3.28 -18.26 6.78
C PHE A 129 -2.03 -17.37 6.91
N GLY A 130 -1.90 -16.66 8.03
CA GLY A 130 -0.67 -16.00 8.43
C GLY A 130 -0.71 -15.49 9.86
N LYS A 131 0.38 -14.87 10.29
CA LYS A 131 0.55 -14.31 11.64
C LYS A 131 0.88 -12.83 11.55
N MET A 132 0.25 -12.02 12.39
CA MET A 132 0.58 -10.60 12.53
C MET A 132 1.59 -10.43 13.66
N VAL A 133 2.62 -9.62 13.42
CA VAL A 133 3.58 -9.17 14.42
C VAL A 133 3.49 -7.65 14.45
N ASP A 134 3.03 -7.10 15.57
CA ASP A 134 2.93 -5.65 15.72
C ASP A 134 4.32 -5.01 15.65
N HIS A 135 4.47 -3.93 14.88
CA HIS A 135 5.74 -3.22 14.74
C HIS A 135 6.13 -2.50 16.04
N ILE A 136 5.16 -2.19 16.91
CA ILE A 136 5.40 -1.53 18.21
C ILE A 136 6.09 -2.50 19.19
N ASP A 137 5.62 -3.75 19.24
CA ASP A 137 6.14 -4.79 20.15
C ASP A 137 7.25 -5.64 19.52
N LEU A 138 7.71 -5.27 18.33
CA LEU A 138 8.63 -6.04 17.52
C LEU A 138 9.95 -6.28 18.25
N ASN A 139 10.29 -7.56 18.42
CA ASN A 139 11.55 -8.01 18.97
C ASN A 139 11.97 -9.34 18.33
N GLU A 140 13.23 -9.74 18.53
CA GLU A 140 13.80 -10.95 17.92
C GLU A 140 13.00 -12.22 18.25
N ASN A 141 12.61 -12.39 19.52
CA ASN A 141 11.94 -13.60 19.98
C ASN A 141 10.53 -13.70 19.37
N LEU A 142 9.80 -12.58 19.35
CA LEU A 142 8.45 -12.51 18.80
C LEU A 142 8.46 -12.82 17.29
N LEU A 143 9.35 -12.17 16.54
CA LEU A 143 9.44 -12.38 15.10
C LEU A 143 9.91 -13.79 14.75
N LEU A 144 10.95 -14.30 15.42
CA LEU A 144 11.45 -15.66 15.20
C LEU A 144 10.39 -16.71 15.56
N SER A 145 9.67 -16.52 16.65
CA SER A 145 8.57 -17.40 17.06
C SER A 145 7.47 -17.43 16.02
N ALA A 146 7.01 -16.27 15.54
CA ALA A 146 5.99 -16.17 14.50
C ALA A 146 6.41 -16.86 13.19
N ILE A 147 7.65 -16.64 12.73
CA ILE A 147 8.19 -17.30 11.54
C ILE A 147 8.20 -18.83 11.71
N ASN A 148 8.73 -19.33 12.83
CA ASN A 148 8.79 -20.76 13.09
C ASN A 148 7.40 -21.38 13.23
N GLU A 149 6.46 -20.69 13.88
CA GLU A 149 5.08 -21.13 14.02
C GLU A 149 4.42 -21.30 12.65
N VAL A 150 4.53 -20.28 11.77
CA VAL A 150 3.92 -20.32 10.43
C VAL A 150 4.56 -21.41 9.55
N LEU A 151 5.88 -21.62 9.66
CA LEU A 151 6.59 -22.65 8.90
C LEU A 151 6.33 -24.08 9.40
N ALA A 152 6.18 -24.29 10.71
CA ALA A 152 6.02 -25.60 11.31
C ALA A 152 4.56 -26.07 11.38
N ASN A 153 3.62 -25.14 11.57
CA ASN A 153 2.21 -25.49 11.76
C ASN A 153 1.48 -25.62 10.41
N ARG A 154 1.08 -26.86 10.11
CA ARG A 154 0.38 -27.23 8.86
C ARG A 154 -0.90 -26.42 8.61
N LYS A 155 -1.57 -25.93 9.67
CA LYS A 155 -2.77 -25.09 9.60
C LYS A 155 -2.59 -23.91 8.65
N TYR A 156 -1.46 -23.22 8.72
CA TYR A 156 -1.22 -22.03 7.88
C TYR A 156 -1.15 -22.39 6.40
N LYS A 157 -0.44 -23.47 6.06
CA LYS A 157 -0.33 -23.93 4.66
C LYS A 157 -1.67 -24.45 4.13
N GLU A 158 -2.44 -25.17 4.94
CA GLU A 158 -3.76 -25.67 4.56
C GLU A 158 -4.75 -24.53 4.33
N ASN A 159 -4.82 -23.58 5.27
CA ASN A 159 -5.69 -22.42 5.11
C ASN A 159 -5.26 -21.54 3.93
N THR A 160 -3.96 -21.36 3.69
CA THR A 160 -3.53 -20.57 2.52
C THR A 160 -3.91 -21.26 1.21
N LYS A 161 -3.82 -22.60 1.13
CA LYS A 161 -4.29 -23.36 -0.03
C LYS A 161 -5.80 -23.20 -0.24
N LEU A 162 -6.59 -23.33 0.83
CA LEU A 162 -8.03 -23.09 0.79
C LEU A 162 -8.35 -21.68 0.29
N ARG A 163 -7.65 -20.65 0.79
CA ARG A 163 -7.83 -19.26 0.33
C ARG A 163 -7.41 -19.07 -1.12
N CYS A 164 -6.35 -19.72 -1.58
CA CYS A 164 -5.93 -19.72 -2.98
C CYS A 164 -7.03 -20.30 -3.89
N GLU A 165 -7.62 -21.43 -3.50
CA GLU A 165 -8.72 -22.06 -4.23
C GLU A 165 -9.94 -21.14 -4.31
N ILE A 166 -10.38 -20.58 -3.17
CA ILE A 166 -11.48 -19.62 -3.12
C ILE A 166 -11.19 -18.37 -3.96
N PHE A 167 -9.97 -17.84 -3.91
CA PHE A 167 -9.58 -16.63 -4.63
C PHE A 167 -9.54 -16.84 -6.15
N LYS A 168 -9.12 -18.03 -6.59
CA LYS A 168 -9.07 -18.40 -8.01
C LYS A 168 -10.42 -18.84 -8.56
N ASP A 169 -11.34 -19.26 -7.69
CA ASP A 169 -12.70 -19.64 -8.08
C ASP A 169 -13.51 -18.40 -8.51
N ASN A 170 -13.51 -18.18 -9.82
CA ASN A 170 -14.19 -17.06 -10.46
C ASN A 170 -15.20 -17.58 -11.47
N GLN A 171 -16.40 -16.99 -11.49
CA GLN A 171 -17.46 -17.34 -12.46
C GLN A 171 -16.98 -17.29 -13.93
N MET A 172 -16.08 -16.35 -14.24
CA MET A 172 -15.42 -16.22 -15.53
C MET A 172 -13.92 -16.17 -15.33
N LYS A 173 -13.17 -16.88 -16.20
CA LYS A 173 -11.71 -16.79 -16.25
C LYS A 173 -11.28 -15.35 -16.51
N SER A 174 -10.15 -14.94 -15.95
CA SER A 174 -9.67 -13.56 -16.03
C SER A 174 -9.50 -13.06 -17.46
N MET A 175 -9.03 -13.91 -18.37
CA MET A 175 -8.89 -13.57 -19.80
C MET A 175 -10.25 -13.38 -20.47
N ASP A 176 -11.19 -14.28 -20.24
CA ASP A 176 -12.55 -14.20 -20.82
C ASP A 176 -13.28 -12.95 -20.30
N ARG A 177 -13.09 -12.61 -19.03
CA ARG A 177 -13.62 -11.38 -18.43
C ARG A 177 -13.02 -10.14 -19.08
N ALA A 178 -11.70 -10.13 -19.32
CA ALA A 178 -11.03 -9.02 -19.99
C ALA A 178 -11.55 -8.85 -21.43
N LEU A 179 -11.64 -9.94 -22.19
CA LEU A 179 -12.22 -9.97 -23.54
C LEU A 179 -13.65 -9.43 -23.53
N TYR A 180 -14.48 -9.93 -22.61
CA TYR A 180 -15.87 -9.47 -22.48
C TYR A 180 -15.98 -7.95 -22.31
N TRP A 181 -15.15 -7.35 -21.44
CA TRP A 181 -15.20 -5.90 -21.20
C TRP A 181 -14.61 -5.09 -22.35
N VAL A 182 -13.57 -5.58 -23.02
CA VAL A 182 -13.04 -4.96 -24.24
C VAL A 182 -14.12 -4.93 -25.32
N GLU A 183 -14.76 -6.07 -25.58
CA GLU A 183 -15.86 -6.15 -26.53
C GLU A 183 -17.07 -5.33 -26.09
N TYR A 184 -17.36 -5.25 -24.79
CA TYR A 184 -18.46 -4.42 -24.26
C TYR A 184 -18.25 -2.95 -24.64
N VAL A 185 -17.02 -2.44 -24.49
CA VAL A 185 -16.66 -1.07 -24.88
C VAL A 185 -16.85 -0.88 -26.38
N ILE A 186 -16.43 -1.84 -27.20
CA ILE A 186 -16.59 -1.81 -28.66
C ILE A 186 -18.08 -1.82 -29.04
N ARG A 187 -18.88 -2.74 -28.47
CA ARG A 187 -20.33 -2.88 -28.74
C ARG A 187 -21.12 -1.62 -28.41
N HIS A 188 -20.65 -0.82 -27.45
CA HIS A 188 -21.31 0.42 -27.02
C HIS A 188 -20.55 1.66 -27.46
N ASN A 189 -19.81 1.59 -28.58
CA ASN A 189 -19.14 2.73 -29.21
C ASN A 189 -18.29 3.57 -28.23
N GLY A 190 -17.56 2.91 -27.33
CA GLY A 190 -16.71 3.56 -26.33
C GLY A 190 -17.29 3.57 -24.90
N ALA A 191 -18.50 3.05 -24.70
CA ALA A 191 -19.17 2.89 -23.40
C ALA A 191 -19.11 4.16 -22.52
N ASP A 192 -19.55 5.29 -23.07
CA ASP A 192 -19.50 6.59 -22.40
C ASP A 192 -20.20 6.60 -21.03
N HIS A 193 -21.24 5.79 -20.84
CA HIS A 193 -21.95 5.63 -19.57
C HIS A 193 -21.13 4.95 -18.46
N LEU A 194 -20.05 4.25 -18.80
CA LEU A 194 -19.10 3.68 -17.81
C LEU A 194 -17.97 4.65 -17.48
N LYS A 195 -17.77 5.71 -18.27
CA LYS A 195 -16.73 6.70 -17.98
C LYS A 195 -17.12 7.47 -16.73
N GLN A 196 -16.18 7.60 -15.79
CA GLN A 196 -16.37 8.49 -14.65
C GLN A 196 -16.63 9.91 -15.17
N SER A 197 -17.56 10.64 -14.54
CA SER A 197 -17.95 12.01 -14.90
C SER A 197 -16.75 12.97 -15.07
N ARG A 198 -15.65 12.71 -14.35
CA ARG A 198 -14.38 13.45 -14.44
C ARG A 198 -13.65 13.32 -15.79
N ASN A 199 -13.89 12.24 -16.53
CA ASN A 199 -13.28 11.96 -17.84
C ASN A 199 -14.22 12.26 -19.02
N ILE A 200 -15.43 12.77 -18.73
CA ILE A 200 -16.25 13.44 -19.75
C ILE A 200 -15.54 14.77 -20.02
N PRO A 201 -15.30 15.17 -21.29
CA PRO A 201 -14.67 16.45 -21.60
C PRO A 201 -15.47 17.59 -20.95
N GLN A 202 -14.95 18.08 -19.84
CA GLN A 202 -15.51 19.22 -19.14
C GLN A 202 -15.13 20.48 -19.91
N SER A 203 -16.04 21.44 -20.01
CA SER A 203 -15.67 22.76 -20.52
C SER A 203 -14.57 23.36 -19.63
N PHE A 204 -13.70 24.21 -20.20
CA PHE A 204 -12.64 24.90 -19.47
C PHE A 204 -13.18 25.61 -18.20
N ILE A 205 -14.38 26.19 -18.29
CA ILE A 205 -15.07 26.87 -17.18
C ILE A 205 -15.36 25.90 -16.04
N GLN A 206 -15.92 24.73 -16.34
CA GLN A 206 -16.30 23.74 -15.34
C GLN A 206 -15.08 23.01 -14.76
N TYR A 207 -14.03 22.79 -15.57
CA TYR A 207 -12.79 22.19 -15.11
C TYR A 207 -12.08 23.08 -14.07
N PHE A 208 -12.02 24.39 -14.32
CA PHE A 208 -11.39 25.36 -13.41
C PHE A 208 -12.35 25.97 -12.39
N LEU A 209 -13.63 25.55 -12.36
CA LEU A 209 -14.68 26.08 -11.48
C LEU A 209 -14.76 27.61 -11.49
N ILE A 210 -14.61 28.21 -12.68
CA ILE A 210 -14.51 29.67 -12.85
C ILE A 210 -15.80 30.35 -12.37
N ASP A 211 -16.95 29.72 -12.60
CA ASP A 211 -18.25 30.14 -12.09
C ASP A 211 -18.29 30.21 -10.55
N VAL A 212 -17.78 29.19 -9.87
CA VAL A 212 -17.68 29.17 -8.39
C VAL A 212 -16.72 30.25 -7.90
N CYS A 213 -15.55 30.41 -8.53
CA CYS A 213 -14.61 31.48 -8.20
C CYS A 213 -15.24 32.86 -8.35
N LEU A 214 -15.99 33.10 -9.42
CA LEU A 214 -16.70 34.37 -9.67
C LEU A 214 -17.75 34.65 -8.58
N VAL A 215 -18.53 33.65 -8.18
CA VAL A 215 -19.50 33.79 -7.08
C VAL A 215 -18.80 34.15 -5.77
N ILE A 216 -17.70 33.47 -5.42
CA ILE A 216 -16.92 33.75 -4.20
C ILE A 216 -16.34 35.17 -4.25
N ILE A 217 -15.71 35.56 -5.35
CA ILE A 217 -15.15 36.91 -5.55
C ILE A 217 -16.25 37.96 -5.39
N THR A 218 -17.42 37.73 -6.01
CA THR A 218 -18.56 38.65 -5.91
C THR A 218 -19.06 38.78 -4.47
N MET A 219 -19.17 37.66 -3.73
CA MET A 219 -19.54 37.70 -2.31
C MET A 219 -18.53 38.47 -1.46
N ILE A 220 -17.23 38.32 -1.72
CA ILE A 220 -16.18 39.08 -1.04
C ILE A 220 -16.32 40.58 -1.35
N ILE A 221 -16.50 40.96 -2.61
CA ILE A 221 -16.68 42.36 -3.03
C ILE A 221 -17.89 43.00 -2.33
N ILE A 222 -19.03 42.29 -2.31
CA ILE A 222 -20.25 42.77 -1.64
C ILE A 222 -20.02 42.94 -0.14
N SER A 223 -19.37 41.96 0.50
CA SER A 223 -19.06 42.01 1.94
C SER A 223 -18.17 43.20 2.29
N VAL A 224 -17.09 43.41 1.52
CA VAL A 224 -16.20 44.57 1.68
C VAL A 224 -16.95 45.88 1.45
N PHE A 225 -17.80 45.96 0.42
CA PHE A 225 -18.61 47.15 0.14
C PHE A 225 -19.54 47.50 1.30
N LEU A 226 -20.23 46.50 1.88
CA LEU A 226 -21.10 46.68 3.04
C LEU A 226 -20.31 47.14 4.28
N ILE A 227 -19.13 46.57 4.53
CA ILE A 227 -18.25 46.99 5.63
C ILE A 227 -17.80 48.45 5.46
N VAL A 228 -17.42 48.86 4.26
CA VAL A 228 -17.00 50.24 3.99
C VAL A 228 -18.17 51.20 4.16
N LYS A 229 -19.37 50.86 3.66
CA LYS A 229 -20.56 51.71 3.81
C LYS A 229 -20.99 51.86 5.27
N THR A 230 -21.06 50.76 6.03
CA THR A 230 -21.41 50.79 7.45
C THR A 230 -20.40 51.60 8.26
N THR A 231 -19.10 51.41 8.00
CA THR A 231 -18.03 52.19 8.64
C THR A 231 -18.14 53.69 8.33
N LYS A 232 -18.34 54.08 7.06
CA LYS A 232 -18.56 55.48 6.66
C LYS A 232 -19.82 56.07 7.30
N TYR A 233 -20.90 55.30 7.41
CA TYR A 233 -22.14 55.71 8.06
C TYR A 233 -21.95 55.95 9.56
N ILE A 234 -21.26 55.05 10.27
CA ILE A 234 -20.91 55.19 11.69
C ILE A 234 -20.03 56.43 11.91
N VAL A 235 -19.02 56.66 11.07
CA VAL A 235 -18.15 57.86 11.14
C VAL A 235 -18.97 59.14 10.92
N LYS A 236 -19.91 59.15 9.97
CA LYS A 236 -20.80 60.30 9.71
C LYS A 236 -21.69 60.60 10.92
N ILE A 237 -22.27 59.58 11.54
CA ILE A 237 -23.07 59.72 12.77
C ILE A 237 -22.21 60.28 13.92
N LYS A 238 -21.00 59.73 14.14
CA LYS A 238 -20.09 60.23 15.18
C LYS A 238 -19.68 61.69 14.94
N LYS A 239 -19.37 62.08 13.70
CA LYS A 239 -19.07 63.48 13.33
C LYS A 239 -20.27 64.40 13.58
N SER A 240 -21.48 64.00 13.20
CA SER A 240 -22.71 64.78 13.44
C SER A 240 -22.98 64.98 14.94
N LYS A 241 -22.81 63.94 15.76
CA LYS A 241 -22.94 64.02 17.22
C LYS A 241 -21.87 64.94 17.85
N ASN A 242 -20.62 64.88 17.40
CA ASN A 242 -19.56 65.76 17.89
C ASN A 242 -19.76 67.24 17.51
N ILE A 243 -20.33 67.54 16.33
CA ILE A 243 -20.66 68.91 15.94
C ILE A 243 -21.79 69.48 16.81
N LYS A 244 -22.81 68.67 17.15
CA LYS A 244 -23.87 69.09 18.09
C LYS A 244 -23.34 69.32 19.50
N LYS A 245 -22.38 68.51 19.97
CA LYS A 245 -21.78 68.66 21.32
C LYS A 245 -20.85 69.88 21.47
N LYS A 246 -20.33 70.45 20.38
CA LYS A 246 -19.51 71.69 20.38
C LYS A 246 -20.35 72.98 20.27
N LYS A 247 -21.66 72.89 20.02
CA LYS A 247 -22.58 74.03 19.89
C LYS A 247 -23.43 74.30 21.14
N ASN A 248 -23.32 73.45 22.15
CA ASN A 248 -23.79 73.67 23.52
C ASN A 248 -22.58 73.89 24.42
#